data_AF-A0A966MI44-F1
#
_entry.id   AF-A0A966MI44-F1
#
_cell.length_a   1.000
_cell.length_b   1.000
_cell.length_c   1.000
_cell.angle_alpha   90.00
_cell.angle_beta   90.00
_cell.angle_gamma   90.00
#
_symmetry.space_group_name_H-M   'P 1'
#
loop_
_entity.id
_entity.type
_entity.pdbx_description
1 polymer ?
#
loop_
_entity_poly.entity_id
_entity_poly.type
_entity_poly.pdbx_seq_one_letter_code
_entity_poly.pdbx_strand_id
1 'polypeptide(L)'
;SWIKLHPEYHAILSNNEALVQEFTPEQGQTNPFLHLSMHLSISEQISIDQPPGIKLVAEQLSRKLDSEHEAHHQMMECLGRALWESQRNGQALDAHAYIESIRRLI
;
A
#
# COMPACT_ATOMS: atom_id res chain seq x y z
N SER A 1 -6.63 -5.67 -12.19
CA SER A 1 -7.34 -4.72 -11.31
C SER A 1 -7.38 -5.31 -9.93
N TRP A 2 -6.88 -4.57 -8.94
CA TRP A 2 -6.68 -5.03 -7.56
C TRP A 2 -7.96 -5.54 -6.90
N ILE A 3 -9.13 -4.99 -7.25
CA ILE A 3 -10.41 -5.49 -6.72
C ILE A 3 -10.65 -6.97 -6.96
N LYS A 4 -10.14 -7.56 -8.06
CA LYS A 4 -10.30 -9.00 -8.34
C LYS A 4 -9.57 -9.90 -7.34
N LEU A 5 -8.53 -9.36 -6.70
CA LEU A 5 -7.72 -10.04 -5.68
C LEU A 5 -8.27 -9.83 -4.26
N HIS A 6 -9.34 -9.03 -4.12
CA HIS A 6 -9.98 -8.69 -2.84
C HIS A 6 -11.49 -8.95 -2.85
N PRO A 7 -11.94 -10.22 -2.95
CA PRO A 7 -13.36 -10.56 -2.89
C PRO A 7 -14.05 -10.11 -1.59
N GLU A 8 -13.30 -10.01 -0.49
CA GLU A 8 -13.78 -9.53 0.82
C GLU A 8 -14.34 -8.10 0.76
N TYR A 9 -13.88 -7.28 -0.18
CA TYR A 9 -14.34 -5.89 -0.33
C TYR A 9 -15.49 -5.74 -1.32
N HIS A 10 -15.87 -6.77 -2.08
CA HIS A 10 -16.89 -6.64 -3.13
C HIS A 10 -18.25 -6.22 -2.57
N ALA A 11 -18.67 -6.83 -1.46
CA ALA A 11 -19.94 -6.50 -0.81
C ALA A 11 -19.96 -5.07 -0.28
N ILE A 12 -18.85 -4.63 0.35
CA ILE A 12 -18.73 -3.29 0.93
C ILE A 12 -18.71 -2.23 -0.18
N LEU A 13 -17.93 -2.44 -1.23
CA LEU A 13 -17.79 -1.48 -2.33
C LEU A 13 -19.01 -1.43 -3.27
N SER A 14 -19.86 -2.45 -3.24
CA SER A 14 -21.15 -2.43 -3.94
C SER A 14 -22.22 -1.63 -3.18
N ASN A 15 -21.97 -1.28 -1.90
CA ASN A 15 -22.86 -0.46 -1.11
C ASN A 15 -22.44 1.02 -1.17
N ASN A 16 -23.28 1.87 -1.76
CA ASN A 16 -23.00 3.32 -1.83
C ASN A 16 -22.91 3.99 -0.46
N GLU A 17 -23.56 3.45 0.57
CA GLU A 17 -23.47 3.99 1.94
C GLU A 17 -22.06 3.81 2.54
N ALA A 18 -21.28 2.84 2.05
CA ALA A 18 -19.92 2.61 2.53
C ALA A 18 -18.96 3.77 2.20
N LEU A 19 -19.29 4.62 1.23
CA LEU A 19 -18.48 5.80 0.86
C LEU A 19 -18.42 6.86 1.97
N VAL A 20 -19.45 6.92 2.81
CA VAL A 20 -19.56 7.89 3.92
C VAL A 20 -19.37 7.23 5.28
N GLN A 21 -19.10 5.92 5.30
CA GLN A 21 -18.85 5.19 6.53
C GLN A 21 -17.48 5.54 7.10
N GLU A 22 -17.42 5.74 8.42
CA GLU A 22 -16.16 5.80 9.14
C GLU A 22 -15.63 4.39 9.38
N PHE A 23 -14.41 4.14 8.91
CA PHE A 23 -13.67 2.92 9.20
C PHE A 23 -12.67 3.24 10.31
N THR A 24 -12.92 2.76 11.53
CA THR A 24 -12.04 3.01 12.67
C THR A 24 -11.22 1.77 13.04
N PRO A 25 -10.00 1.92 13.58
CA PRO A 25 -9.19 0.79 14.02
C PRO A 25 -9.91 -0.11 15.04
N GLU A 26 -10.77 0.45 15.89
CA GLU A 26 -11.51 -0.27 16.93
C GLU A 26 -12.55 -1.24 16.36
N GLN A 27 -13.04 -0.98 15.15
CA GLN A 27 -13.94 -1.89 14.43
C GLN A 27 -13.19 -3.09 13.81
N GLY A 28 -11.85 -3.10 13.86
CA GLY A 28 -11.01 -4.15 13.29
C GLY A 28 -11.11 -4.28 11.78
N GLN A 29 -11.70 -3.29 11.10
CA GLN A 29 -11.91 -3.29 9.66
C GLN A 29 -10.87 -2.40 8.97
N THR A 30 -10.11 -2.97 8.05
CA THR A 30 -9.29 -2.21 7.11
C THR A 30 -10.22 -1.42 6.19
N ASN A 31 -9.98 -0.11 6.02
CA ASN A 31 -10.74 0.71 5.09
C ASN A 31 -10.48 0.22 3.65
N PRO A 32 -11.48 -0.34 2.94
CA PRO A 32 -11.28 -0.93 1.61
C PRO A 32 -10.90 0.11 0.56
N PHE A 33 -11.36 1.36 0.71
CA PHE A 33 -11.01 2.45 -0.21
C PHE A 33 -9.55 2.86 -0.06
N LEU A 34 -9.07 2.98 1.19
CA LEU A 34 -7.67 3.25 1.47
C LEU A 34 -6.78 2.10 1.00
N HIS A 35 -7.17 0.86 1.27
CA HIS A 35 -6.41 -0.32 0.85
C HIS A 35 -6.22 -0.35 -0.68
N LEU A 36 -7.32 -0.19 -1.43
CA LEU A 36 -7.25 -0.20 -2.89
C LEU A 36 -6.53 1.04 -3.46
N SER A 37 -6.65 2.21 -2.82
CA SER A 37 -5.90 3.39 -3.24
C SER A 37 -4.40 3.22 -3.01
N MET A 38 -3.97 2.60 -1.91
CA MET A 38 -2.56 2.28 -1.66
C MET A 38 -2.00 1.32 -2.71
N HIS A 39 -2.78 0.33 -3.15
CA HIS A 39 -2.37 -0.52 -4.28
C HIS A 39 -2.12 0.30 -5.54
N LEU A 40 -3.04 1.21 -5.89
CA LEU A 40 -2.92 2.07 -7.05
C LEU A 40 -1.72 3.02 -6.94
N SER A 41 -1.52 3.64 -5.78
CA SER A 41 -0.37 4.51 -5.53
C SER A 41 0.95 3.76 -5.67
N ILE A 42 1.06 2.53 -5.14
CA ILE A 42 2.28 1.72 -5.31
C ILE A 42 2.47 1.33 -6.78
N SER A 43 1.41 0.95 -7.50
CA SER A 43 1.50 0.66 -8.94
C SER A 43 2.00 1.87 -9.74
N GLU A 44 1.52 3.07 -9.41
CA GLU A 44 1.99 4.31 -10.04
C GLU A 44 3.46 4.57 -9.70
N GLN A 45 3.83 4.52 -8.42
CA GLN A 45 5.21 4.66 -7.96
C GLN A 45 6.18 3.74 -8.72
N ILE A 46 5.82 2.46 -8.87
CA ILE A 46 6.60 1.47 -9.64
C ILE A 46 6.62 1.84 -11.14
N SER A 47 5.49 2.24 -11.71
CA SER A 47 5.37 2.54 -13.14
C SER A 47 6.26 3.72 -13.56
N ILE A 48 6.41 4.73 -12.70
CA ILE A 48 7.22 5.92 -12.99
C ILE A 48 8.59 5.89 -12.29
N ASP A 49 8.91 4.81 -11.58
CA ASP A 49 10.09 4.66 -10.72
C ASP A 49 10.29 5.86 -9.78
N GLN A 50 9.23 6.24 -9.06
CA GLN A 50 9.27 7.29 -8.05
C GLN A 50 8.74 6.76 -6.71
N PRO A 51 9.55 6.77 -5.65
CA PRO A 51 10.93 7.25 -5.60
C PRO A 51 11.92 6.37 -6.42
N PRO A 52 13.04 6.93 -6.92
CA PRO A 52 13.96 6.21 -7.80
C PRO A 52 14.50 4.92 -7.20
N GLY A 53 14.41 3.83 -7.96
CA GLY A 53 14.80 2.49 -7.52
C GLY A 53 13.68 1.69 -6.86
N ILE A 54 12.48 2.25 -6.67
CA ILE A 54 11.33 1.51 -6.15
C ILE A 54 10.92 0.36 -7.09
N LYS A 55 11.05 0.57 -8.40
CA LYS A 55 10.72 -0.47 -9.39
C LYS A 55 11.60 -1.71 -9.19
N LEU A 56 12.91 -1.51 -9.05
CA LEU A 56 13.86 -2.61 -8.88
C LEU A 56 13.58 -3.41 -7.60
N VAL A 57 13.35 -2.73 -6.47
CA VAL A 57 13.12 -3.41 -5.18
C VAL A 57 11.76 -4.11 -5.16
N ALA A 58 10.74 -3.55 -5.82
CA ALA A 58 9.44 -4.19 -5.98
C ALA A 58 9.53 -5.47 -6.84
N GLU A 59 10.27 -5.41 -7.96
CA GLU A 59 10.51 -6.59 -8.80
C GLU A 59 11.26 -7.70 -8.05
N GLN A 60 12.27 -7.34 -7.26
CA GLN A 60 13.01 -8.29 -6.43
C GLN A 60 12.15 -8.92 -5.34
N LEU A 61 11.35 -8.11 -4.64
CA LEU A 61 10.45 -8.58 -3.59
C LEU A 61 9.36 -9.51 -4.17
N SER A 62 8.75 -9.13 -5.29
CA SER A 62 7.76 -9.96 -6.00
C SER A 62 8.35 -11.31 -6.41
N ARG A 63 9.58 -11.34 -6.93
CA ARG A 63 10.27 -12.60 -7.25
C ARG A 63 10.58 -13.45 -6.01
N LYS A 64 10.96 -12.83 -4.90
CA LYS A 64 11.22 -13.54 -3.65
C LYS A 64 9.95 -14.19 -3.09
N LEU A 65 8.82 -13.49 -3.18
CA LEU A 65 7.53 -13.93 -2.65
C LEU A 65 6.72 -14.79 -3.63
N ASP A 66 7.18 -14.91 -4.87
CA ASP A 66 6.43 -15.52 -5.98
C ASP A 66 4.99 -14.94 -6.12
N SER A 67 4.84 -13.65 -5.81
CA SER A 67 3.53 -12.99 -5.75
C SER A 67 3.67 -11.47 -5.79
N GLU A 68 3.14 -10.85 -6.85
CA GLU A 68 2.99 -9.38 -6.93
C GLU A 68 2.01 -8.86 -5.86
N HIS A 69 0.96 -9.63 -5.57
CA HIS A 69 -0.06 -9.25 -4.60
C HIS A 69 0.52 -9.16 -3.19
N GLU A 70 1.29 -10.17 -2.78
CA GLU A 70 1.91 -10.19 -1.47
C GLU A 70 3.05 -9.15 -1.38
N ALA A 71 3.82 -8.95 -2.46
CA ALA A 71 4.81 -7.87 -2.49
C ALA A 71 4.16 -6.50 -2.30
N HIS A 72 3.03 -6.23 -2.95
CA HIS A 72 2.28 -4.99 -2.73
C HIS A 72 1.81 -4.85 -1.28
N HIS A 73 1.28 -5.90 -0.64
CA HIS A 73 0.89 -5.85 0.78
C HIS A 73 2.07 -5.49 1.69
N GLN A 74 3.22 -6.15 1.48
CA GLN A 74 4.42 -5.86 2.27
C GLN A 74 4.92 -4.41 2.03
N MET A 75 4.84 -3.92 0.79
CA MET A 75 5.15 -2.52 0.47
C MET A 75 4.15 -1.54 1.11
N MET A 76 2.87 -1.90 1.25
CA MET A 76 1.89 -1.06 1.96
C MET A 76 2.25 -0.87 3.42
N GLU A 77 2.72 -1.91 4.11
CA GLU A 77 3.17 -1.78 5.50
C GLU A 77 4.34 -0.79 5.62
N CYS A 78 5.27 -0.83 4.66
CA CYS A 78 6.36 0.14 4.56
C CYS A 78 5.86 1.56 4.28
N LEU A 79 4.94 1.72 3.31
CA LEU A 79 4.37 3.01 2.95
C LEU A 79 3.55 3.61 4.09
N GLY A 80 2.72 2.80 4.76
CA GLY A 80 1.90 3.21 5.91
C GLY A 80 2.77 3.71 7.06
N ARG A 81 3.87 3.00 7.36
CA ARG A 81 4.85 3.46 8.36
C ARG A 81 5.49 4.79 7.97
N ALA A 82 5.93 4.93 6.72
CA ALA A 82 6.55 6.16 6.23
C ALA A 82 5.58 7.36 6.26
N LEU A 83 4.32 7.15 5.91
CA LEU A 83 3.26 8.17 6.01
C LEU A 83 2.98 8.56 7.46
N TRP A 84 2.91 7.58 8.37
CA TRP A 84 2.72 7.84 9.79
C TRP A 84 3.88 8.62 10.41
N GLU A 85 5.13 8.27 10.08
CA GLU A 85 6.32 8.99 10.53
C GLU A 85 6.34 10.43 10.00
N SER A 86 6.02 10.62 8.72
CA SER A 86 5.87 11.94 8.08
C SER A 86 4.82 12.80 8.80
N GLN A 87 3.63 12.24 9.08
CA GLN A 87 2.56 12.94 9.79
C GLN A 87 2.95 13.27 11.23
N ARG A 88 3.53 12.31 11.96
CA ARG A 88 3.93 12.48 13.36
C ARG A 88 5.00 13.55 13.53
N ASN A 89 5.95 13.63 12.59
CA ASN A 89 7.07 14.57 12.66
C ASN A 89 6.78 15.90 11.94
N GLY A 90 5.65 16.02 11.24
CA GLY A 90 5.31 17.21 10.45
C GLY A 90 6.29 17.47 9.30
N GLN A 91 6.85 16.40 8.73
CA GLN A 91 7.87 16.46 7.68
C GLN A 91 7.38 15.79 6.40
N ALA A 92 8.02 16.09 5.26
CA ALA A 92 7.77 15.35 4.03
C ALA A 92 8.13 13.86 4.19
N LEU A 93 7.51 13.00 3.39
CA LEU A 93 7.82 11.57 3.37
C LEU A 93 9.29 11.36 2.99
N ASP A 94 10.02 10.62 3.83
CA ASP A 94 11.40 10.24 3.54
C ASP A 94 11.42 9.06 2.55
N ALA A 95 11.58 9.41 1.27
CA ALA A 95 11.64 8.45 0.18
C ALA A 95 12.80 7.45 0.30
N HIS A 96 13.93 7.87 0.89
CA HIS A 96 15.07 6.98 1.06
C HIS A 96 14.78 5.95 2.15
N ALA A 97 14.27 6.39 3.31
CA ALA A 97 13.86 5.48 4.38
C ALA A 97 12.76 4.51 3.92
N TYR A 98 11.81 4.97 3.10
CA TYR A 98 10.78 4.13 2.50
C TYR A 98 11.38 3.03 1.61
N ILE A 99 12.24 3.36 0.64
CA ILE A 99 12.90 2.35 -0.21
C ILE A 99 13.74 1.38 0.63
N GLU A 100 14.52 1.89 1.58
CA GLU A 100 15.35 1.05 2.46
C GLU A 100 14.52 0.08 3.28
N SER A 101 13.33 0.49 3.73
CA SER A 101 12.42 -0.40 4.44
C SER A 101 11.93 -1.56 3.57
N ILE A 102 11.68 -1.31 2.27
CA ILE A 102 11.32 -2.36 1.31
C ILE A 102 12.52 -3.28 1.04
N ARG A 103 13.73 -2.72 0.88
CA ARG A 103 14.96 -3.51 0.64
C ARG A 103 15.23 -4.54 1.73
N ARG A 104 14.89 -4.23 3.00
CA ARG A 104 15.05 -5.16 4.13
C ARG A 104 14.13 -6.38 4.07
N LEU A 105 13.12 -6.37 3.19
CA LEU A 105 12.20 -7.48 3.00
C LEU A 105 12.68 -8.48 1.93
N ILE A 106 13.74 -8.14 1.18
CA ILE A 106 14.37 -8.96 0.14
C ILE A 106 15.45 -9.82 0.77
#